data_AF-A0A1F6CW81-F1
#
_entry.id   AF-A0A1F6CW81-F1
#
_cell.length_a   1.000
_cell.length_b   1.000
_cell.length_c   1.000
_cell.angle_alpha   90.00
_cell.angle_beta   90.00
_cell.angle_gamma   90.00
#
_symmetry.space_group_name_H-M   'P 1'
#
loop_
_entity.id
_entity.type
_entity.pdbx_description
1 polymer ?
#
loop_
_entity_poly.entity_id
_entity_poly.type
_entity_poly.pdbx_seq_one_letter_code
_entity_poly.pdbx_strand_id
1 'polypeptide(L)'
;MLQGAFTAVESASRQLAKRIRLLRAKQGLTQEELAAKCGISIKHLQKLESGKEDHEPRIGTLEKLSQGFGIPIWKLVKFDGKVE
;
A
#
# COMPACT_ATOMS: atom_id res chain seq x y z
N MET A 1 -19.30 31.86 -7.56
CA MET A 1 -19.35 30.51 -6.97
C MET A 1 -19.40 29.48 -8.10
N LEU A 2 -18.34 28.71 -8.28
CA LEU A 2 -18.35 27.44 -9.01
C LEU A 2 -17.38 26.52 -8.27
N GLN A 3 -17.90 25.80 -7.28
CA GLN A 3 -17.19 24.66 -6.68
C GLN A 3 -17.29 23.51 -7.67
N GLY A 4 -16.38 23.49 -8.64
CA GLY A 4 -16.11 22.27 -9.41
C GLY A 4 -15.38 21.31 -8.49
N ALA A 5 -16.10 20.34 -7.93
CA ALA A 5 -15.49 19.21 -7.22
C ALA A 5 -14.67 18.41 -8.23
N PHE A 6 -13.40 18.78 -8.40
CA PHE A 6 -12.40 17.89 -8.97
C PHE A 6 -12.28 16.74 -7.95
N THR A 7 -13.00 15.65 -8.19
CA THR A 7 -12.89 14.44 -7.37
C THR A 7 -11.43 14.03 -7.41
N ALA A 8 -10.70 14.30 -6.32
CA ALA A 8 -9.27 14.06 -6.26
C ALA A 8 -9.03 12.58 -6.55
N VAL A 9 -8.44 12.29 -7.71
CA VAL A 9 -7.93 10.95 -8.01
C VAL A 9 -7.01 10.58 -6.86
N GLU A 10 -7.36 9.53 -6.13
CA GLU A 10 -6.58 9.11 -4.99
C GLU A 10 -5.16 8.76 -5.46
N SER A 11 -4.12 9.32 -4.84
CA SER A 11 -2.75 9.04 -5.25
C SER A 11 -2.43 7.54 -5.11
N ALA A 12 -1.57 7.03 -6.01
CA ALA A 12 -1.17 5.62 -6.02
C ALA A 12 -0.60 5.19 -4.65
N SER A 13 0.16 6.07 -3.99
CA SER A 13 0.66 5.87 -2.63
C SER A 13 -0.46 5.64 -1.60
N ARG A 14 -1.57 6.38 -1.64
CA ARG A 14 -2.72 6.15 -0.73
C ARG A 14 -3.47 4.87 -1.07
N GLN A 15 -3.66 4.56 -2.35
CA GLN A 15 -4.29 3.31 -2.78
C GLN A 15 -3.47 2.09 -2.33
N LEU A 16 -2.15 2.16 -2.49
CA LEU A 16 -1.23 1.12 -2.03
C LEU A 16 -1.24 0.99 -0.50
N ALA A 17 -1.24 2.10 0.23
CA ALA A 17 -1.31 2.09 1.70
C ALA A 17 -2.57 1.37 2.21
N LYS A 18 -3.75 1.71 1.64
CA LYS A 18 -5.01 1.02 1.92
C LYS A 18 -4.93 -0.47 1.60
N ARG A 19 -4.33 -0.80 0.45
CA ARG A 19 -4.19 -2.18 -0.03
C ARG A 19 -3.30 -3.01 0.91
N ILE A 20 -2.17 -2.48 1.37
CA ILE A 20 -1.27 -3.13 2.33
C ILE A 20 -2.02 -3.41 3.63
N ARG A 21 -2.70 -2.41 4.21
CA ARG A 21 -3.50 -2.56 5.44
C ARG A 21 -4.56 -3.65 5.30
N LEU A 22 -5.28 -3.66 4.18
CA LEU A 22 -6.34 -4.64 3.91
C LEU A 22 -5.78 -6.05 3.80
N LEU A 23 -4.69 -6.26 3.03
CA LEU A 23 -4.07 -7.57 2.92
C LEU A 23 -3.51 -8.05 4.26
N ARG A 24 -2.91 -7.14 5.03
CA ARG A 24 -2.41 -7.41 6.38
C ARG A 24 -3.52 -7.88 7.31
N ALA A 25 -4.63 -7.13 7.38
CA ALA A 25 -5.78 -7.46 8.21
C ALA A 25 -6.43 -8.79 7.79
N LYS A 26 -6.52 -9.08 6.48
CA LYS A 26 -7.02 -10.36 5.98
C LYS A 26 -6.17 -11.57 6.38
N GLN A 27 -4.87 -11.37 6.60
CA GLN A 27 -3.97 -12.41 7.12
C GLN A 27 -3.89 -12.43 8.65
N GLY A 28 -4.62 -11.55 9.35
CA GLY A 28 -4.59 -11.47 10.82
C GLY A 28 -3.28 -10.96 11.40
N LEU A 29 -2.45 -10.24 10.60
CA LEU A 29 -1.11 -9.83 10.99
C LEU A 29 -1.10 -8.45 11.68
N THR A 30 -0.29 -8.32 12.73
CA THR A 30 0.19 -7.04 13.27
C THR A 30 1.16 -6.36 12.29
N GLN A 31 1.48 -5.09 12.53
CA GLN A 31 2.47 -4.39 11.70
C GLN A 31 3.87 -4.98 11.89
N GLU A 32 4.21 -5.36 13.11
CA GLU A 32 5.44 -6.02 13.50
C GLU A 32 5.64 -7.32 12.71
N GLU A 33 4.62 -8.18 12.69
CA GLU A 33 4.67 -9.47 11.99
C GLU A 33 4.78 -9.28 10.48
N LEU A 34 4.02 -8.36 9.89
CA LEU A 34 4.14 -8.09 8.45
C LEU A 34 5.51 -7.51 8.10
N ALA A 35 6.03 -6.58 8.91
CA ALA A 35 7.34 -5.97 8.67
C ALA A 35 8.45 -7.04 8.70
N ALA A 36 8.41 -7.93 9.69
CA ALA A 36 9.31 -9.08 9.79
C ALA A 36 9.18 -10.00 8.56
N LYS A 37 7.95 -10.36 8.17
CA LYS A 37 7.68 -11.24 7.03
C LYS A 37 8.16 -10.66 5.69
N CYS A 38 8.09 -9.34 5.54
CA CYS A 38 8.56 -8.62 4.35
C CYS A 38 10.07 -8.27 4.40
N GLY A 39 10.77 -8.50 5.51
CA GLY A 39 12.17 -8.09 5.65
C GLY A 39 12.36 -6.57 5.56
N ILE A 40 11.45 -5.80 6.17
CA ILE A 40 11.52 -4.33 6.30
C ILE A 40 11.37 -3.92 7.76
N SER A 41 11.77 -2.70 8.12
CA SER A 41 11.56 -2.19 9.47
C SER A 41 10.09 -1.84 9.71
N ILE A 42 9.62 -1.97 10.94
CA ILE A 42 8.27 -1.54 11.33
C ILE A 42 8.01 -0.07 11.00
N LYS A 43 8.99 0.81 11.24
CA LYS A 43 8.88 2.24 10.90
C LYS A 43 8.68 2.44 9.40
N HIS A 44 9.34 1.63 8.56
CA HIS A 44 9.13 1.66 7.13
C HIS A 44 7.72 1.20 6.77
N LEU A 45 7.24 0.09 7.34
CA LEU A 45 5.87 -0.36 7.12
C LEU A 45 4.83 0.69 7.56
N GLN A 46 5.01 1.34 8.71
CA GLN A 46 4.13 2.41 9.19
C GLN A 46 4.07 3.59 8.22
N LYS A 47 5.21 3.98 7.64
CA LYS A 47 5.24 5.03 6.60
C LYS A 47 4.49 4.58 5.34
N LEU A 48 4.71 3.35 4.87
CA LEU A 48 4.00 2.79 3.73
C LEU A 48 2.48 2.76 3.97
N GLU A 49 2.07 2.24 5.13
CA GLU A 49 0.66 2.21 5.51
C GLU A 49 0.10 3.62 5.76
N SER A 50 0.90 4.65 6.02
CA SER A 50 0.40 6.02 6.21
C SER A 50 -0.14 6.64 4.92
N GLY A 51 0.34 6.19 3.75
CA GLY A 51 -0.06 6.72 2.44
C GLY A 51 0.36 8.17 2.18
N LYS A 52 1.34 8.69 2.96
CA LYS A 52 1.90 10.01 2.71
C LYS A 52 2.76 9.99 1.45
N GLU A 53 2.61 11.05 0.65
CA GLU A 53 3.25 11.18 -0.68
C GLU A 53 4.76 11.43 -0.60
N ASP A 54 5.27 11.83 0.56
CA ASP A 54 6.71 11.98 0.81
C ASP A 54 7.45 10.64 0.93
N HIS A 55 6.72 9.51 0.91
CA HIS A 55 7.28 8.17 1.10
C HIS A 55 6.77 7.16 0.05
N GLU A 56 7.07 7.44 -1.22
CA GLU A 56 6.77 6.54 -2.34
C GLU A 56 7.64 5.25 -2.27
N PRO A 57 7.05 4.04 -2.30
CA PRO A 57 7.83 2.81 -2.29
C PRO A 57 8.60 2.62 -3.60
N ARG A 58 9.90 2.33 -3.47
CA ARG A 58 10.71 1.85 -4.59
C ARG A 58 10.28 0.44 -5.00
N ILE A 59 10.62 0.05 -6.22
CA ILE A 59 10.34 -1.29 -6.77
C ILE A 59 10.81 -2.41 -5.82
N GLY A 60 12.02 -2.30 -5.25
CA GLY A 60 12.51 -3.29 -4.28
C GLY A 60 11.67 -3.40 -2.99
N THR A 61 10.97 -2.33 -2.59
CA THR A 61 9.99 -2.40 -1.49
C THR A 61 8.74 -3.16 -1.93
N LEU A 62 8.29 -2.97 -3.17
CA LEU A 62 7.15 -3.71 -3.72
C LEU A 62 7.46 -5.21 -3.85
N GLU A 63 8.68 -5.57 -4.26
CA GLU A 63 9.15 -6.96 -4.29
C GLU A 63 9.10 -7.61 -2.90
N LYS A 64 9.65 -6.92 -1.89
CA LYS A 64 9.61 -7.38 -0.49
C LYS A 64 8.18 -7.58 0.03
N LEU A 65 7.29 -6.63 -0.25
CA LEU A 65 5.87 -6.75 0.11
C LEU A 65 5.20 -7.91 -0.63
N SER A 66 5.46 -8.06 -1.93
CA SER A 66 4.96 -9.14 -2.77
C SER A 66 5.38 -10.51 -2.22
N GLN A 67 6.66 -10.67 -1.86
CA GLN A 67 7.19 -11.88 -1.23
C GLN A 67 6.56 -12.11 0.15
N GLY A 68 6.49 -11.08 1.01
CA GLY A 68 5.91 -11.21 2.34
C GLY A 68 4.42 -11.54 2.34
N PHE A 69 3.66 -11.04 1.37
CA PHE A 69 2.26 -11.43 1.19
C PHE A 69 2.05 -12.75 0.45
N GLY A 70 3.08 -13.27 -0.24
CA GLY A 70 2.97 -14.47 -1.09
C GLY A 70 2.11 -14.25 -2.33
N ILE A 71 2.10 -13.03 -2.88
CA ILE A 71 1.33 -12.67 -4.08
C ILE A 71 2.22 -11.97 -5.10
N PRO A 72 1.97 -12.09 -6.41
CA PRO A 72 2.75 -11.35 -7.41
C PRO A 72 2.50 -9.84 -7.33
N ILE A 73 3.50 -9.04 -7.73
CA ILE A 73 3.47 -7.56 -7.65
C ILE A 73 2.21 -6.98 -8.30
N TRP A 74 1.79 -7.46 -9.48
CA TRP A 74 0.58 -6.96 -10.14
C TRP A 74 -0.68 -7.10 -9.29
N LYS A 75 -0.75 -8.11 -8.41
CA LYS A 75 -1.89 -8.33 -7.50
C LYS A 75 -1.79 -7.44 -6.25
N LEU A 76 -0.58 -7.07 -5.86
CA LEU A 76 -0.31 -6.10 -4.81
C LEU A 76 -0.75 -4.69 -5.25
N VAL A 77 -0.46 -4.29 -6.49
CA VAL A 77 -0.78 -2.95 -7.02
C VAL A 77 -2.09 -2.90 -7.83
N LYS A 78 -2.85 -3.99 -7.86
CA LYS A 78 -4.21 -3.98 -8.42
C LYS A 78 -5.12 -3.20 -7.47
N PHE A 79 -5.48 -2.00 -7.90
CA PHE A 79 -6.46 -1.16 -7.21
C PHE A 79 -7.81 -1.29 -7.92
N ASP A 80 -8.90 -1.31 -7.15
CA ASP A 80 -10.26 -1.34 -7.68
C ASP A 80 -10.62 0.06 -8.19
N GLY A 81 -9.97 0.49 -9.26
CA GLY A 81 -10.36 1.68 -9.99
C GLY A 81 -11.58 1.36 -10.84
N LYS A 82 -12.63 2.18 -10.75
CA LYS A 82 -13.55 2.31 -11.88
C LYS A 82 -12.72 2.88 -13.04
N VAL A 83 -12.40 2.04 -14.00
CA VAL A 83 -12.02 2.51 -15.33
C VAL A 83 -13.34 2.97 -15.94
N GLU A 84 -13.59 4.28 -15.89
CA GLU A 84 -14.59 4.89 -16.78
C GLU A 84 -14.08 4.80 -18.23
#